data_AF-A0A7C6E089-F1
#
_entry.id   AF-A0A7C6E089-F1
#
_cell.length_a   1.000
_cell.length_b   1.000
_cell.length_c   1.000
_cell.angle_alpha   90.00
_cell.angle_beta   90.00
_cell.angle_gamma   90.00
#
_symmetry.space_group_name_H-M   'P 1'
#
loop_
_entity.id
_entity.type
_entity.pdbx_description
1 polymer ?
#
loop_
_entity_poly.entity_id
_entity_poly.type
_entity_poly.pdbx_seq_one_letter_code
_entity_poly.pdbx_strand_id
1 'polypeptide(L)'
;MSKAKLDIACRDYRLLHRVASILIALATVLITEVSAQNALLRDIDRLKISAAAYARRNPNNAIVVADVADYDEKSQWKRFDSPKELEMFAEENPVYTSALNWFRKQQLLLTSITYSSPSGDWARYVTYIFRKDGSVAAITDELRTFYGNCINLTNIYLAKNGRILRRQTRSFDLITNKPIKKICDTGTSTQILYSSKELPFFRLLKE
;
A
#
# COMPACT_ATOMS: atom_id res chain seq x y z
N MET A 1 -17.28 12.68 65.83
CA MET A 1 -17.54 12.47 64.39
C MET A 1 -18.49 11.29 64.25
N SER A 2 -19.64 11.41 63.57
CA SER A 2 -20.63 10.31 63.53
C SER A 2 -20.17 9.19 62.58
N LYS A 3 -20.51 7.94 62.92
CA LYS A 3 -20.20 6.72 62.15
C LYS A 3 -20.59 6.85 60.66
N ALA A 4 -21.69 7.55 60.38
CA ALA A 4 -22.17 7.85 59.03
C ALA A 4 -21.17 8.68 58.18
N LYS A 5 -20.43 9.63 58.78
CA LYS A 5 -19.41 10.41 58.04
C LYS A 5 -18.18 9.57 57.68
N LEU A 6 -17.82 8.60 58.53
CA LEU A 6 -16.73 7.66 58.25
C LEU A 6 -17.10 6.66 57.14
N ASP A 7 -18.34 6.16 57.14
CA ASP A 7 -18.81 5.22 56.13
C ASP A 7 -18.91 5.85 54.73
N ILE A 8 -19.32 7.12 54.63
CA ILE A 8 -19.36 7.87 53.36
C ILE A 8 -17.92 8.06 52.81
N ALA A 9 -17.00 8.55 53.65
CA ALA A 9 -15.61 8.75 53.23
C ALA A 9 -14.92 7.43 52.79
N CYS A 10 -15.21 6.31 53.46
CA CYS A 10 -14.68 5.01 53.08
C CYS A 10 -15.27 4.48 51.76
N ARG A 11 -16.56 4.74 51.51
CA ARG A 11 -17.24 4.38 50.24
C ARG A 11 -16.69 5.20 49.07
N ASP A 12 -16.46 6.49 49.26
CA ASP A 12 -15.88 7.37 48.25
C ASP A 12 -14.43 7.00 47.94
N TYR A 13 -13.62 6.64 48.94
CA TYR A 13 -12.25 6.17 48.71
C TYR A 13 -12.21 4.86 47.91
N ARG A 14 -13.09 3.90 48.22
CA ARG A 14 -13.21 2.65 47.45
C ARG A 14 -13.69 2.89 46.02
N LEU A 15 -14.58 3.86 45.80
CA LEU A 15 -15.04 4.25 44.47
C LEU A 15 -13.91 4.90 43.67
N LEU A 16 -13.17 5.85 44.26
CA LEU A 16 -12.01 6.51 43.65
C LEU A 16 -10.92 5.49 43.30
N HIS A 17 -10.60 4.55 44.18
CA HIS A 17 -9.63 3.51 43.89
C HIS A 17 -10.09 2.60 42.74
N ARG A 18 -11.36 2.21 42.69
CA ARG A 18 -11.90 1.40 41.58
C ARG A 18 -11.84 2.15 40.25
N VAL A 19 -12.21 3.42 40.22
CA VAL A 19 -12.12 4.27 39.03
C VAL A 19 -10.67 4.42 38.58
N ALA A 20 -9.74 4.70 39.51
CA ALA A 20 -8.32 4.79 39.20
C ALA A 20 -7.76 3.47 38.66
N SER A 21 -8.10 2.32 39.25
CA SER A 21 -7.68 1.00 38.75
C SER A 21 -8.21 0.72 37.34
N ILE A 22 -9.46 1.08 37.04
CA ILE A 22 -10.05 0.93 35.71
C ILE A 22 -9.32 1.83 34.70
N LEU A 23 -9.06 3.08 35.05
CA LEU A 23 -8.35 4.02 34.18
C LEU A 23 -6.91 3.56 33.89
N ILE A 24 -6.20 3.05 34.90
CA ILE A 24 -4.85 2.48 34.73
C ILE A 24 -4.91 1.25 33.81
N ALA A 25 -5.86 0.33 34.03
CA ALA A 25 -6.03 -0.84 33.17
C ALA A 25 -6.30 -0.45 31.72
N LEU A 26 -7.22 0.50 31.47
CA LEU A 26 -7.50 1.01 30.13
C LEU A 26 -6.27 1.66 29.48
N ALA A 27 -5.52 2.47 30.23
CA ALA A 27 -4.29 3.10 29.73
C ALA A 27 -3.25 2.05 29.33
N THR A 28 -3.08 0.98 30.12
CA THR A 28 -2.13 -0.10 29.78
C THR A 28 -2.53 -0.84 28.50
N VAL A 29 -3.82 -1.14 28.31
CA VAL A 29 -4.33 -1.77 27.07
C VAL A 29 -4.02 -0.89 25.85
N LEU A 30 -4.32 0.42 25.93
CA LEU A 30 -4.05 1.35 24.84
C LEU A 30 -2.55 1.44 24.48
N ILE A 31 -1.67 1.50 25.49
CA ILE A 31 -0.22 1.56 25.26
C ILE A 31 0.28 0.29 24.56
N THR A 32 -0.21 -0.89 24.97
CA THR A 32 0.20 -2.16 24.33
C THR A 32 -0.25 -2.24 22.88
N GLU A 33 -1.46 -1.76 22.56
CA GLU A 33 -1.98 -1.76 21.19
C GLU A 33 -1.19 -0.82 20.27
N VAL A 34 -0.90 0.40 20.74
CA VAL A 34 -0.08 1.36 19.98
C VAL A 34 1.33 0.81 19.75
N SER A 35 1.94 0.18 20.76
CA SER A 35 3.25 -0.46 20.62
C SER A 35 3.24 -1.58 19.58
N ALA A 36 2.24 -2.47 19.64
CA ALA A 36 2.08 -3.56 18.69
C ALA A 36 1.85 -3.08 17.25
N GLN A 37 1.02 -2.05 17.06
CA GLN A 37 0.81 -1.44 15.75
C GLN A 37 2.10 -0.81 15.20
N ASN A 38 2.88 -0.13 16.05
CA ASN A 38 4.16 0.46 15.65
C ASN A 38 5.21 -0.59 15.28
N ALA A 39 5.25 -1.72 15.98
CA ALA A 39 6.11 -2.85 15.62
C ALA A 39 5.72 -3.43 14.25
N LEU A 40 4.42 -3.63 14.02
CA LEU A 40 3.88 -4.13 12.76
C LEU A 40 4.19 -3.18 11.59
N LEU A 41 4.05 -1.86 11.77
CA LEU A 41 4.42 -0.88 10.75
C LEU A 41 5.91 -0.94 10.41
N ARG A 42 6.79 -1.08 11.40
CA ARG A 42 8.24 -1.25 11.18
C ARG A 42 8.58 -2.53 10.41
N ASP A 43 7.86 -3.61 10.65
CA ASP A 43 8.04 -4.86 9.91
C ASP A 43 7.62 -4.72 8.44
N ILE A 44 6.50 -4.05 8.20
CA ILE A 44 6.05 -3.75 6.83
C ILE A 44 7.04 -2.82 6.12
N ASP A 45 7.58 -1.80 6.82
CA ASP A 45 8.59 -0.89 6.27
C ASP A 45 9.87 -1.66 5.88
N ARG A 46 10.35 -2.57 6.75
CA ARG A 46 11.48 -3.45 6.45
C ARG A 46 11.22 -4.34 5.24
N LEU A 47 10.02 -4.93 5.14
CA LEU A 47 9.62 -5.74 3.99
C LEU A 47 9.61 -4.92 2.70
N LYS A 48 9.04 -3.71 2.72
CA LYS A 48 9.01 -2.80 1.58
C LYS A 48 10.41 -2.44 1.09
N ILE A 49 11.31 -2.06 2.01
CA ILE A 49 12.71 -1.74 1.69
C ILE A 49 13.41 -2.97 1.09
N SER A 50 13.23 -4.15 1.70
CA SER A 50 13.84 -5.38 1.21
C SER A 50 13.32 -5.78 -0.17
N ALA A 51 12.03 -5.61 -0.43
CA ALA A 51 11.41 -5.92 -1.72
C ALA A 51 11.89 -4.97 -2.81
N ALA A 52 11.93 -3.66 -2.53
CA ALA A 52 12.47 -2.66 -3.46
C ALA A 52 13.97 -2.88 -3.75
N ALA A 53 14.76 -3.23 -2.74
CA ALA A 53 16.17 -3.58 -2.92
C ALA A 53 16.36 -4.90 -3.69
N TYR A 54 15.42 -5.84 -3.59
CA TYR A 54 15.44 -7.07 -4.38
C TYR A 54 15.14 -6.78 -5.85
N ALA A 55 14.05 -6.05 -6.14
CA ALA A 55 13.67 -5.67 -7.49
C ALA A 55 14.78 -4.90 -8.22
N ARG A 56 15.38 -3.89 -7.56
CA ARG A 56 16.51 -3.12 -8.13
C ARG A 56 17.74 -3.95 -8.45
N ARG A 57 18.04 -4.97 -7.66
CA ARG A 57 19.20 -5.86 -7.90
C ARG A 57 18.91 -6.95 -8.93
N ASN A 58 17.64 -7.20 -9.23
CA ASN A 58 17.20 -8.28 -10.11
C ASN A 58 16.18 -7.74 -11.13
N PRO A 59 16.52 -6.70 -11.92
CA PRO A 59 15.56 -6.08 -12.83
C PRO A 59 15.08 -7.08 -13.90
N ASN A 60 15.95 -7.97 -14.35
CA ASN A 60 15.66 -8.96 -15.40
C ASN A 60 14.94 -10.22 -14.90
N ASN A 61 14.70 -10.33 -13.58
CA ASN A 61 14.01 -11.50 -13.00
C ASN A 61 12.51 -11.22 -12.80
N ALA A 62 12.00 -10.09 -13.29
CA ALA A 62 10.58 -9.79 -13.23
C ALA A 62 9.83 -10.62 -14.28
N ILE A 63 8.70 -11.21 -13.91
CA ILE A 63 7.70 -11.66 -14.89
C ILE A 63 6.98 -10.40 -15.39
N VAL A 64 7.00 -10.19 -16.69
CA VAL A 64 6.38 -9.05 -17.36
C VAL A 64 5.02 -9.47 -17.89
N VAL A 65 3.99 -8.71 -17.55
CA VAL A 65 2.65 -8.87 -18.12
C VAL A 65 2.12 -7.51 -18.55
N ALA A 66 1.30 -7.46 -19.59
CA ALA A 66 0.65 -6.23 -20.00
C ALA A 66 -0.77 -6.50 -20.49
N ASP A 67 -1.62 -5.48 -20.36
CA ASP A 67 -2.92 -5.45 -21.01
C ASP A 67 -2.71 -5.02 -22.46
N VAL A 68 -3.05 -5.90 -23.40
CA VAL A 68 -2.89 -5.66 -24.85
C VAL A 68 -4.20 -5.27 -25.52
N ALA A 69 -5.27 -5.08 -24.75
CA ALA A 69 -6.52 -4.54 -25.26
C ALA A 69 -6.39 -3.03 -25.55
N ASP A 70 -7.17 -2.55 -26.51
CA ASP A 70 -7.35 -1.11 -26.71
C ASP A 70 -7.97 -0.45 -25.46
N TYR A 71 -7.75 0.85 -25.29
CA TYR A 71 -8.03 1.58 -24.04
C TYR A 71 -9.47 1.44 -23.51
N ASP A 72 -10.46 1.37 -24.41
CA ASP A 72 -11.88 1.25 -24.07
C ASP A 72 -12.42 -0.19 -24.18
N GLU A 73 -11.55 -1.15 -24.48
CA GLU A 73 -11.93 -2.55 -24.63
C GLU A 73 -11.78 -3.34 -23.33
N LYS A 74 -12.32 -4.57 -23.35
CA LYS A 74 -12.15 -5.49 -22.23
C LYS A 74 -10.70 -5.93 -22.16
N SER A 75 -10.10 -5.72 -20.99
CA SER A 75 -8.73 -6.12 -20.65
C SER A 75 -8.34 -7.52 -21.14
N GLN A 76 -7.20 -7.61 -21.82
CA GLN A 76 -6.59 -8.82 -22.37
C GLN A 76 -5.14 -8.91 -21.88
N TRP A 77 -4.92 -9.61 -20.77
CA TRP A 77 -3.58 -9.74 -20.22
C TRP A 77 -2.75 -10.77 -20.99
N LYS A 78 -1.52 -10.39 -21.33
CA LYS A 78 -0.51 -11.23 -21.96
C LYS A 78 0.80 -11.19 -21.16
N ARG A 79 1.52 -12.31 -21.13
CA ARG A 79 2.87 -12.41 -20.56
C ARG A 79 3.93 -12.17 -21.64
N PHE A 80 5.02 -11.56 -21.22
CA PHE A 80 6.22 -11.30 -22.02
C PHE A 80 7.43 -11.89 -21.29
N ASP A 81 8.40 -12.38 -22.06
CA ASP A 81 9.64 -12.99 -21.59
C ASP A 81 10.59 -11.96 -20.98
N SER A 82 10.50 -10.70 -21.42
CA SER A 82 11.34 -9.61 -20.89
C SER A 82 10.71 -8.23 -21.07
N PRO A 83 11.19 -7.21 -20.34
CA PRO A 83 10.78 -5.82 -20.58
C PRO A 83 11.06 -5.34 -22.01
N LYS A 84 12.13 -5.85 -22.63
CA LYS A 84 12.51 -5.51 -24.01
C LYS A 84 11.50 -6.06 -25.04
N GLU A 85 10.97 -7.26 -24.80
CA GLU A 85 9.95 -7.82 -25.68
C GLU A 85 8.64 -7.02 -25.61
N LEU A 86 8.25 -6.60 -24.39
CA LEU A 86 7.12 -5.69 -24.22
C LEU A 86 7.36 -4.35 -24.94
N GLU A 87 8.57 -3.79 -24.85
CA GLU A 87 8.94 -2.55 -25.55
C GLU A 87 8.80 -2.69 -27.07
N MET A 88 9.34 -3.78 -27.66
CA MET A 88 9.18 -4.06 -29.09
C MET A 88 7.70 -4.24 -29.49
N PHE A 89 6.91 -4.94 -28.67
CA PHE A 89 5.47 -5.07 -28.92
C PHE A 89 4.77 -3.70 -28.88
N ALA A 90 5.19 -2.83 -27.97
CA ALA A 90 4.62 -1.50 -27.77
C ALA A 90 4.94 -0.49 -28.89
N GLU A 91 5.94 -0.76 -29.74
CA GLU A 91 6.25 0.06 -30.92
C GLU A 91 5.12 0.01 -31.96
N GLU A 92 4.44 -1.13 -32.07
CA GLU A 92 3.36 -1.34 -33.05
C GLU A 92 1.97 -1.38 -32.40
N ASN A 93 1.89 -1.65 -31.10
CA ASN A 93 0.63 -1.85 -30.37
C ASN A 93 0.63 -1.00 -29.09
N PRO A 94 -0.18 0.05 -28.98
CA PRO A 94 -0.20 0.87 -27.77
C PRO A 94 -0.47 0.06 -26.50
N VAL A 95 0.41 0.18 -25.49
CA VAL A 95 0.25 -0.49 -24.18
C VAL A 95 0.07 0.58 -23.11
N TYR A 96 -1.12 0.60 -22.50
CA TYR A 96 -1.47 1.58 -21.46
C TYR A 96 -1.38 1.01 -20.04
N THR A 97 -1.36 -0.32 -19.90
CA THR A 97 -1.21 -0.97 -18.61
C THR A 97 -0.20 -2.11 -18.69
N SER A 98 0.81 -2.08 -17.84
CA SER A 98 1.79 -3.17 -17.70
C SER A 98 2.12 -3.43 -16.24
N ALA A 99 2.61 -4.62 -15.92
CA ALA A 99 3.04 -4.97 -14.58
C ALA A 99 4.34 -5.78 -14.59
N LEU A 100 5.24 -5.41 -13.69
CA LEU A 100 6.45 -6.15 -13.37
C LEU A 100 6.26 -6.90 -12.05
N ASN A 101 6.54 -8.20 -12.05
CA ASN A 101 6.25 -9.08 -10.93
C ASN A 101 7.51 -9.81 -10.47
N TRP A 102 7.97 -9.52 -9.25
CA TRP A 102 9.18 -10.13 -8.70
C TRP A 102 8.85 -11.23 -7.71
N PHE A 103 9.50 -12.37 -7.90
CA PHE A 103 9.38 -13.54 -7.04
C PHE A 103 10.65 -13.73 -6.21
N ARG A 104 10.48 -14.22 -4.98
CA ARG A 104 11.58 -14.71 -4.14
C ARG A 104 11.20 -16.07 -3.58
N LYS A 105 11.98 -17.10 -3.91
CA LYS A 105 11.68 -18.51 -3.54
C LYS A 105 10.25 -18.92 -3.93
N GLN A 106 9.87 -18.65 -5.19
CA GLN A 106 8.55 -18.96 -5.76
C GLN A 106 7.36 -18.23 -5.09
N GLN A 107 7.61 -17.27 -4.21
CA GLN A 107 6.57 -16.41 -3.62
C GLN A 107 6.60 -15.05 -4.30
N LEU A 108 5.45 -14.57 -4.76
CA LEU A 108 5.31 -13.21 -5.27
C LEU A 108 5.63 -12.23 -4.13
N LEU A 109 6.65 -11.42 -4.31
CA LEU A 109 7.15 -10.48 -3.32
C LEU A 109 6.64 -9.07 -3.57
N LEU A 110 6.65 -8.67 -4.85
CA LEU A 110 6.32 -7.32 -5.29
C LEU A 110 5.70 -7.36 -6.68
N THR A 111 4.65 -6.58 -6.87
CA THR A 111 4.10 -6.25 -8.19
C THR A 111 4.11 -4.74 -8.35
N SER A 112 4.67 -4.24 -9.44
CA SER A 112 4.60 -2.82 -9.82
C SER A 112 3.79 -2.71 -11.10
N ILE A 113 2.61 -2.09 -11.02
CA ILE A 113 1.73 -1.84 -12.16
C ILE A 113 1.93 -0.41 -12.62
N THR A 114 2.13 -0.22 -13.91
CA THR A 114 2.17 1.07 -14.58
C THR A 114 0.88 1.22 -15.37
N TYR A 115 0.21 2.36 -15.19
CA TYR A 115 -0.90 2.82 -16.00
C TYR A 115 -0.51 4.14 -16.66
N SER A 116 -0.87 4.35 -17.92
CA SER A 116 -0.66 5.60 -18.64
C SER A 116 -1.90 6.00 -19.43
N SER A 117 -2.07 7.29 -19.70
CA SER A 117 -3.11 7.73 -20.63
C SER A 117 -2.66 7.60 -22.09
N PRO A 118 -3.62 7.41 -23.03
CA PRO A 118 -3.37 7.55 -24.46
C PRO A 118 -2.78 8.91 -24.85
N SER A 119 -3.17 9.98 -24.15
CA SER A 119 -2.63 11.32 -24.39
C SER A 119 -1.21 11.55 -23.85
N GLY A 120 -0.74 10.71 -22.92
CA GLY A 120 0.52 10.90 -22.21
C GLY A 120 0.49 11.93 -21.08
N ASP A 121 -0.66 12.54 -20.77
CA ASP A 121 -0.78 13.58 -19.75
C ASP A 121 -0.65 13.10 -18.30
N TRP A 122 -0.75 11.78 -18.09
CA TRP A 122 -0.51 11.18 -16.78
C TRP A 122 0.09 9.77 -16.89
N ALA A 123 0.83 9.43 -15.85
CA ALA A 123 1.30 8.07 -15.58
C ALA A 123 1.08 7.76 -14.09
N ARG A 124 0.63 6.55 -13.80
CA ARG A 124 0.36 6.09 -12.44
C ARG A 124 1.07 4.78 -12.17
N TYR A 125 1.80 4.73 -11.07
CA TYR A 125 2.56 3.56 -10.64
C TYR A 125 1.97 3.02 -9.34
N VAL A 126 1.42 1.82 -9.38
CA VAL A 126 0.85 1.15 -8.20
C VAL A 126 1.70 -0.06 -7.86
N THR A 127 2.45 0.05 -6.76
CA THR A 127 3.27 -1.03 -6.23
C THR A 127 2.56 -1.73 -5.06
N TYR A 128 2.35 -3.03 -5.19
CA TYR A 128 1.89 -3.92 -4.14
C TYR A 128 3.06 -4.71 -3.56
N ILE A 129 3.18 -4.72 -2.23
CA ILE A 129 4.15 -5.53 -1.49
C ILE A 129 3.41 -6.65 -0.78
N PHE A 130 3.82 -7.89 -1.00
CA PHE A 130 3.15 -9.07 -0.47
C PHE A 130 3.92 -9.71 0.68
N ARG A 131 3.18 -10.22 1.66
CA ARG A 131 3.72 -11.14 2.67
C ARG A 131 3.90 -12.53 2.07
N LYS A 132 4.61 -13.40 2.81
CA LYS A 132 4.81 -14.81 2.43
C LYS A 132 3.52 -15.60 2.19
N ASP A 133 2.43 -15.23 2.87
CA ASP A 133 1.12 -15.86 2.71
C ASP A 133 0.30 -15.29 1.53
N GLY A 134 0.85 -14.35 0.77
CA GLY A 134 0.20 -13.69 -0.35
C GLY A 134 -0.76 -12.57 0.04
N SER A 135 -0.90 -12.23 1.34
CA SER A 135 -1.64 -11.02 1.75
C SER A 135 -0.84 -9.75 1.45
N VAL A 136 -1.53 -8.67 1.10
CA VAL A 136 -0.88 -7.38 0.84
C VAL A 136 -0.44 -6.72 2.16
N ALA A 137 0.83 -6.36 2.24
CA ALA A 137 1.42 -5.64 3.37
C ALA A 137 1.37 -4.13 3.18
N ALA A 138 1.69 -3.68 1.97
CA ALA A 138 1.72 -2.26 1.63
C ALA A 138 1.33 -2.03 0.17
N ILE A 139 0.75 -0.86 -0.07
CA ILE A 139 0.47 -0.32 -1.40
C ILE A 139 1.14 1.05 -1.48
N THR A 140 1.90 1.29 -2.54
CA THR A 140 2.40 2.61 -2.90
C THR A 140 1.79 2.98 -4.24
N ASP A 141 0.98 4.03 -4.25
CA ASP A 141 0.33 4.56 -5.44
C ASP A 141 0.91 5.95 -5.73
N GLU A 142 1.56 6.08 -6.87
CA GLU A 142 2.20 7.30 -7.33
C GLU A 142 1.58 7.73 -8.65
N LEU A 143 0.74 8.75 -8.62
CA LEU A 143 0.23 9.40 -9.81
C LEU A 143 1.10 10.60 -10.16
N ARG A 144 1.59 10.67 -11.39
CA ARG A 144 2.25 11.83 -11.98
C ARG A 144 1.35 12.39 -13.06
N THR A 145 1.03 13.68 -13.00
CA THR A 145 0.12 14.30 -13.96
C THR A 145 0.49 15.74 -14.28
N PHE A 146 0.33 16.11 -15.55
CA PHE A 146 0.42 17.51 -15.98
C PHE A 146 -0.78 18.34 -15.48
N TYR A 147 -1.91 17.70 -15.14
CA TYR A 147 -3.06 18.38 -14.55
C TYR A 147 -2.73 18.82 -13.11
N GLY A 148 -2.50 20.13 -12.94
CA GLY A 148 -2.02 20.68 -11.66
C GLY A 148 -0.51 20.51 -11.43
N ASN A 149 0.24 20.02 -12.42
CA ASN A 149 1.70 19.87 -12.42
C ASN A 149 2.24 19.19 -11.15
N CYS A 150 1.78 17.98 -10.84
CA CYS A 150 2.11 17.36 -9.57
C CYS A 150 2.24 15.83 -9.58
N ILE A 151 2.85 15.35 -8.50
CA ILE A 151 2.99 13.95 -8.12
C ILE A 151 2.16 13.74 -6.85
N ASN A 152 1.22 12.81 -6.87
CA ASN A 152 0.50 12.33 -5.70
C ASN A 152 1.01 10.96 -5.28
N LEU A 153 1.59 10.90 -4.08
CA LEU A 153 2.12 9.67 -3.49
C LEU A 153 1.27 9.26 -2.30
N THR A 154 0.53 8.15 -2.46
CA THR A 154 -0.25 7.53 -1.39
C THR A 154 0.41 6.22 -0.96
N ASN A 155 0.69 6.12 0.35
CA ASN A 155 1.16 4.89 0.98
C ASN A 155 0.06 4.33 1.87
N ILE A 156 -0.31 3.07 1.66
CA ILE A 156 -1.30 2.34 2.44
C ILE A 156 -0.62 1.13 3.08
N TYR A 157 -0.76 0.98 4.39
CA TYR A 157 -0.23 -0.14 5.17
C TYR A 157 -1.42 -0.95 5.66
N LEU A 158 -1.40 -2.26 5.40
CA LEU A 158 -2.51 -3.15 5.70
C LEU A 158 -2.07 -4.16 6.76
N ALA A 159 -2.98 -4.56 7.65
CA ALA A 159 -2.83 -5.74 8.48
C ALA A 159 -3.04 -7.01 7.64
N LYS A 160 -2.70 -8.17 8.19
CA LYS A 160 -2.88 -9.46 7.49
C LYS A 160 -4.35 -9.75 7.12
N ASN A 161 -5.30 -9.26 7.89
CA ASN A 161 -6.73 -9.39 7.62
C ASN A 161 -7.28 -8.29 6.68
N GLY A 162 -6.43 -7.47 6.08
CA GLY A 162 -6.84 -6.39 5.19
C GLY A 162 -7.21 -5.07 5.87
N ARG A 163 -7.23 -4.99 7.21
CA ARG A 163 -7.49 -3.72 7.91
C ARG A 163 -6.41 -2.69 7.59
N ILE A 164 -6.79 -1.46 7.23
CA ILE A 164 -5.83 -0.36 7.05
C ILE A 164 -5.24 0.03 8.42
N LEU A 165 -3.92 -0.07 8.54
CA LEU A 165 -3.14 0.36 9.70
C LEU A 165 -2.73 1.81 9.62
N ARG A 166 -2.42 2.27 8.40
CA ARG A 166 -1.93 3.63 8.13
C ARG A 166 -2.18 3.96 6.66
N ARG A 167 -2.68 5.17 6.40
CA ARG A 167 -2.73 5.76 5.06
C ARG A 167 -2.07 7.14 5.13
N GLN A 168 -1.17 7.42 4.19
CA GLN A 168 -0.48 8.70 4.10
C GLN A 168 -0.42 9.14 2.66
N THR A 169 -0.92 10.34 2.38
CA THR A 169 -0.84 10.96 1.05
C THR A 169 0.03 12.20 1.15
N ARG A 170 0.92 12.37 0.17
CA ARG A 170 1.76 13.56 0.00
C ARG A 170 1.70 13.98 -1.46
N SER A 171 1.77 15.28 -1.69
CA SER A 171 1.83 15.82 -3.04
C SER A 171 3.14 16.58 -3.22
N PHE A 172 3.67 16.53 -4.44
CA PHE A 172 4.90 17.20 -4.84
C PHE A 172 4.67 17.90 -6.17
N ASP A 173 5.41 18.97 -6.41
CA ASP A 173 5.47 19.59 -7.74
C ASP A 173 6.20 18.66 -8.71
N LEU A 174 5.65 18.48 -9.91
CA LEU A 174 6.13 17.48 -10.87
C LEU A 174 7.52 17.78 -11.41
N ILE A 175 7.86 19.07 -11.55
CA ILE A 175 9.13 19.51 -12.13
C ILE A 175 10.24 19.55 -11.07
N THR A 176 9.96 20.15 -9.93
CA THR A 176 10.95 20.41 -8.87
C THR A 176 11.01 19.29 -7.83
N ASN A 177 10.04 18.37 -7.81
CA ASN A 177 9.86 17.32 -6.82
C ASN A 177 9.76 17.84 -5.36
N LYS A 178 9.46 19.14 -5.19
CA LYS A 178 9.32 19.76 -3.88
C LYS A 178 7.91 19.50 -3.32
N PRO A 179 7.77 19.28 -2.00
CA PRO A 179 6.45 19.10 -1.40
C PRO A 179 5.54 20.31 -1.64
N ILE A 180 4.30 20.07 -2.02
CA ILE A 180 3.25 21.10 -2.11
C ILE A 180 2.24 20.93 -0.97
N LYS A 181 1.73 22.05 -0.45
CA LYS A 181 0.85 22.04 0.73
C LYS A 181 -0.55 21.50 0.43
N LYS A 182 -1.07 21.78 -0.77
CA LYS A 182 -2.39 21.35 -1.21
C LYS A 182 -2.26 19.99 -1.88
N ILE A 183 -3.09 19.03 -1.46
CA ILE A 183 -3.20 17.75 -2.15
C ILE A 183 -3.74 18.03 -3.55
N CYS A 184 -3.08 17.52 -4.58
CA CYS A 184 -3.65 17.51 -5.90
C CYS A 184 -4.82 16.53 -5.91
N ASP A 185 -6.04 17.02 -5.93
CA ASP A 185 -7.20 16.15 -6.09
C ASP A 185 -7.41 15.90 -7.58
N THR A 186 -7.24 14.64 -8.00
CA THR A 186 -7.47 14.21 -9.38
C THR A 186 -8.69 13.31 -9.48
N GLY A 187 -9.44 13.09 -8.40
CA GLY A 187 -10.61 12.20 -8.37
C GLY A 187 -10.29 10.71 -8.53
N THR A 188 -9.01 10.34 -8.65
CA THR A 188 -8.59 8.94 -8.82
C THR A 188 -8.33 8.27 -7.48
N SER A 189 -8.97 7.12 -7.24
CA SER A 189 -8.72 6.30 -6.05
C SER A 189 -7.90 5.06 -6.42
N THR A 190 -7.05 4.58 -5.50
CA THR A 190 -6.33 3.31 -5.68
C THR A 190 -7.28 2.18 -5.40
N GLN A 191 -7.37 1.21 -6.31
CA GLN A 191 -7.97 -0.07 -5.99
C GLN A 191 -7.14 -0.72 -4.88
N ILE A 192 -7.78 -1.13 -3.79
CA ILE A 192 -7.10 -1.85 -2.71
C ILE A 192 -7.30 -3.33 -2.96
N LEU A 193 -6.21 -4.01 -3.31
CA LEU A 193 -6.15 -5.47 -3.30
C LEU A 193 -5.71 -5.95 -1.91
N TYR A 194 -6.30 -7.04 -1.44
CA TYR A 194 -5.96 -7.65 -0.16
C TYR A 194 -5.08 -8.88 -0.31
N SER A 195 -5.07 -9.50 -1.50
CA SER A 195 -4.25 -10.67 -1.82
C SER A 195 -3.67 -10.61 -3.22
N SER A 196 -2.52 -11.26 -3.43
CA SER A 196 -1.94 -11.46 -4.77
C SER A 196 -2.88 -12.19 -5.72
N LYS A 197 -3.79 -13.02 -5.19
CA LYS A 197 -4.80 -13.74 -6.00
C LYS A 197 -5.82 -12.83 -6.66
N GLU A 198 -5.95 -11.60 -6.18
CA GLU A 198 -6.88 -10.60 -6.71
C GLU A 198 -6.27 -9.79 -7.87
N LEU A 199 -4.99 -10.01 -8.21
CA LEU A 199 -4.40 -9.43 -9.41
C LEU A 199 -5.14 -9.93 -10.65
N PRO A 200 -5.52 -9.06 -11.60
CA PRO A 200 -6.32 -9.45 -12.76
C PRO A 200 -5.59 -10.46 -13.68
N PHE A 201 -4.25 -10.46 -13.64
CA PHE A 201 -3.37 -11.36 -14.38
C PHE A 201 -2.78 -12.48 -13.52
N PHE A 202 -3.31 -12.74 -12.31
CA PHE A 202 -2.70 -13.71 -11.38
C PHE A 202 -2.47 -15.11 -11.97
N ARG A 203 -3.32 -15.53 -12.92
CA ARG A 203 -3.19 -16.83 -13.59
C ARG A 203 -1.91 -16.94 -14.42
N LEU A 204 -1.52 -15.86 -15.11
CA LEU A 204 -0.32 -15.81 -15.95
C LEU A 204 0.99 -15.86 -15.15
N LEU A 205 0.90 -15.64 -13.83
CA LEU A 205 2.06 -15.67 -12.94
C LEU A 205 2.43 -17.08 -12.45
N LYS A 206 1.62 -18.10 -12.76
CA LYS A 206 1.81 -19.49 -12.32
C LYS A 206 2.30 -20.43 -13.41
N GLU A 207 2.29 -19.96 -14.65
CA GLU A 207 2.79 -20.66 -15.84
C GLU A 207 4.33 -20.64 -15.86
#